data_AF-A0A1H8LYI8-F1
#
_entry.id   AF-A0A1H8LYI8-F1
#
_cell.length_a   1.000
_cell.length_b   1.000
_cell.length_c   1.000
_cell.angle_alpha   90.00
_cell.angle_beta   90.00
_cell.angle_gamma   90.00
#
_symmetry.space_group_name_H-M   'P 1'
#
loop_
_entity.id
_entity.type
_entity.pdbx_description
1 polymer ?
#
loop_
_entity_poly.entity_id
_entity_poly.type
_entity_poly.pdbx_seq_one_letter_code
_entity_poly.pdbx_strand_id
1 'polypeptide(L)'
;MKHQNIRRIAFATLGTAMYFCSQLTIAETIVTKWNNAALEAIRTTHPGPPIVARSLAITHTCMFDAWAAYDKKAKGTQLEDHLRRPVNEHTHANKAKAMSYAAHKCLSDLFPTQVTSFNSVMSALGYPLDNLIDTSTPAGVGNTAAAAVIEFRHHDGSNQLGDLNGGGAPYSDYTGYTPINTSSSINDPNHWQPLSVGGHDQAYIAPHWGNVKPYVLKSGSQFRKDIPAPANYKTEPERYRIQAQQVVDYGTHLTDEKKVIAEYWANGPLSELSPGHWTLFATFVSDRDAHNIDQDIKMFFALSNAILDASIVSWDIKRYFDYVRPVTAIHFLFAGQHIPSWQGLIDGADWKPYQAASVVTLPFPEYFSGHSIFSAAGAETLKLFTKSDNFGHSVVIPAGSSRVEPGTVPAKDIVLYWATFSDAADEAGVSRRYGGIHFIDGDLVARKFGRIIGQSAWKKSLKHFGEHSNNKGKSDKNERE
;
A
#
# COMPACT_ATOMS: atom_id res chain seq x y z
N MET A 1 -7.37 -28.91 -81.44
CA MET A 1 -6.47 -29.78 -80.62
C MET A 1 -5.57 -28.88 -79.79
N LYS A 2 -5.68 -29.01 -78.45
CA LYS A 2 -4.86 -28.53 -77.32
C LYS A 2 -3.87 -27.36 -77.54
N HIS A 3 -4.03 -26.29 -76.73
CA HIS A 3 -3.17 -26.03 -75.56
C HIS A 3 -3.66 -24.81 -74.76
N GLN A 4 -3.81 -25.00 -73.44
CA GLN A 4 -4.04 -23.95 -72.44
C GLN A 4 -2.77 -23.09 -72.27
N ASN A 5 -2.92 -21.79 -72.04
CA ASN A 5 -1.86 -20.94 -71.49
C ASN A 5 -2.39 -20.05 -70.36
N ILE A 6 -1.72 -20.20 -69.22
CA ILE A 6 -1.98 -19.65 -67.90
C ILE A 6 -1.43 -18.23 -67.81
N ARG A 7 -2.23 -17.29 -67.26
CA ARG A 7 -1.81 -15.91 -66.95
C ARG A 7 -0.92 -15.90 -65.71
N ARG A 8 0.27 -15.29 -65.83
CA ARG A 8 1.22 -15.05 -64.74
C ARG A 8 0.76 -13.88 -63.86
N ILE A 9 0.68 -14.10 -62.56
CA ILE A 9 0.50 -13.08 -61.52
C ILE A 9 1.90 -12.66 -61.05
N ALA A 10 2.19 -11.36 -61.07
CA ALA A 10 3.41 -10.79 -60.53
C ALA A 10 3.24 -10.57 -59.01
N PHE A 11 4.13 -11.18 -58.21
CA PHE A 11 4.24 -10.92 -56.78
C PHE A 11 5.19 -9.74 -56.56
N ALA A 12 4.68 -8.67 -55.96
CA ALA A 12 5.49 -7.58 -55.41
C ALA A 12 5.87 -7.95 -53.97
N THR A 13 7.16 -8.19 -53.73
CA THR A 13 7.74 -8.42 -52.41
C THR A 13 7.89 -7.10 -51.65
N LEU A 14 6.96 -6.80 -50.75
CA LEU A 14 7.11 -5.80 -49.70
C LEU A 14 7.90 -6.42 -48.54
N GLY A 15 9.16 -6.01 -48.39
CA GLY A 15 10.00 -6.38 -47.25
C GLY A 15 9.57 -5.63 -46.00
N THR A 16 8.90 -6.32 -45.08
CA THR A 16 8.62 -5.82 -43.72
C THR A 16 9.89 -5.96 -42.88
N ALA A 17 10.56 -4.85 -42.57
CA ALA A 17 11.59 -4.82 -41.54
C ALA A 17 10.93 -4.99 -40.17
N MET A 18 10.91 -6.21 -39.64
CA MET A 18 10.58 -6.47 -38.24
C MET A 18 11.73 -5.96 -37.36
N TYR A 19 11.53 -4.79 -36.75
CA TYR A 19 12.32 -4.40 -35.57
C TYR A 19 11.83 -5.26 -34.39
N PHE A 20 12.48 -6.41 -34.17
CA PHE A 20 12.41 -7.10 -32.90
C PHE A 20 13.20 -6.28 -31.87
N CYS A 21 12.51 -5.42 -31.12
CA CYS A 21 13.04 -4.96 -29.85
C CYS A 21 12.92 -6.13 -28.87
N SER A 22 13.96 -6.95 -28.76
CA SER A 22 14.04 -7.95 -27.69
C SER A 22 14.11 -7.20 -26.36
N GLN A 23 12.98 -7.01 -25.69
CA GLN A 23 13.00 -6.69 -24.27
C GLN A 23 13.63 -7.90 -23.57
N LEU A 24 14.87 -7.75 -23.11
CA LEU A 24 15.43 -8.67 -22.13
C LEU A 24 14.50 -8.62 -20.91
N THR A 25 13.67 -9.62 -20.73
CA THR A 25 12.97 -9.84 -19.47
C THR A 25 14.05 -10.19 -18.45
N ILE A 26 14.40 -9.25 -17.59
CA ILE A 26 15.28 -9.51 -16.45
C ILE A 26 14.62 -10.61 -15.61
N ALA A 27 15.42 -11.58 -15.16
CA ALA A 27 14.91 -12.71 -14.41
C ALA A 27 14.38 -12.23 -13.05
N GLU A 28 13.15 -12.65 -12.71
CA GLU A 28 12.50 -12.43 -11.42
C GLU A 28 13.44 -12.82 -10.26
N THR A 29 13.65 -11.94 -9.28
CA THR A 29 14.42 -12.29 -8.08
C THR A 29 13.55 -13.10 -7.12
N ILE A 30 14.17 -13.80 -6.16
CA ILE A 30 13.38 -14.52 -5.15
C ILE A 30 12.51 -13.56 -4.32
N VAL A 31 12.91 -12.29 -4.21
CA VAL A 31 12.18 -11.27 -3.45
C VAL A 31 10.90 -10.90 -4.16
N THR A 32 10.98 -10.57 -5.45
CA THR A 32 9.80 -10.25 -6.25
C THR A 32 8.87 -11.46 -6.38
N LYS A 33 9.42 -12.68 -6.46
CA LYS A 33 8.63 -13.93 -6.48
C LYS A 33 7.78 -14.11 -5.22
N TRP A 34 8.38 -13.97 -4.04
CA TRP A 34 7.64 -14.10 -2.78
C TRP A 34 6.73 -12.90 -2.48
N ASN A 35 7.10 -11.69 -2.93
CA ASN A 35 6.19 -10.55 -2.92
C ASN A 35 4.95 -10.83 -3.78
N ASN A 36 5.10 -11.38 -4.98
CA ASN A 36 3.98 -11.76 -5.85
C ASN A 36 3.06 -12.80 -5.17
N ALA A 37 3.62 -13.80 -4.49
CA ALA A 37 2.85 -14.76 -3.71
C ALA A 37 2.08 -14.10 -2.53
N ALA A 38 2.72 -13.16 -1.82
CA ALA A 38 2.08 -12.40 -0.75
C ALA A 38 0.92 -11.54 -1.27
N LEU A 39 1.11 -10.84 -2.39
CA LEU A 39 0.08 -10.03 -3.03
C LEU A 39 -1.10 -10.87 -3.50
N GLU A 40 -0.86 -12.07 -4.04
CA GLU A 40 -1.93 -12.99 -4.43
C GLU A 40 -2.75 -13.48 -3.22
N ALA A 41 -2.08 -13.79 -2.11
CA ALA A 41 -2.77 -14.12 -0.87
C ALA A 41 -3.62 -12.94 -0.35
N ILE A 42 -3.14 -11.70 -0.48
CA ILE A 42 -3.90 -10.50 -0.13
C ILE A 42 -5.14 -10.35 -1.02
N ARG A 43 -5.00 -10.48 -2.35
CA ARG A 43 -6.14 -10.44 -3.28
C ARG A 43 -7.18 -11.51 -2.97
N THR A 44 -6.75 -12.67 -2.49
CA THR A 44 -7.64 -13.81 -2.20
C THR A 44 -8.33 -13.69 -0.83
N THR A 45 -7.64 -13.15 0.18
CA THR A 45 -8.12 -13.14 1.58
C THR A 45 -8.71 -11.79 2.02
N HIS A 46 -8.52 -10.75 1.22
CA HIS A 46 -9.13 -9.42 1.38
C HIS A 46 -8.92 -8.76 2.77
N PRO A 47 -7.71 -8.81 3.38
CA PRO A 47 -7.48 -8.16 4.67
C PRO A 47 -7.60 -6.64 4.56
N GLY A 48 -7.92 -5.96 5.66
CA GLY A 48 -8.01 -4.51 5.70
C GLY A 48 -6.65 -3.82 5.41
N PRO A 49 -6.64 -2.54 4.97
CA PRO A 49 -5.41 -1.82 4.62
C PRO A 49 -4.28 -1.89 5.66
N PRO A 50 -4.53 -1.69 6.97
CA PRO A 50 -3.44 -1.71 7.94
C PRO A 50 -2.86 -3.12 8.12
N ILE A 51 -3.72 -4.16 8.00
CA ILE A 51 -3.32 -5.57 8.03
C ILE A 51 -2.46 -5.90 6.81
N VAL A 52 -2.83 -5.42 5.60
CA VAL A 52 -2.00 -5.58 4.38
C VAL A 52 -0.60 -5.00 4.60
N ALA A 53 -0.51 -3.75 5.07
CA ALA A 53 0.77 -3.08 5.33
C ALA A 53 1.65 -3.90 6.28
N ARG A 54 1.08 -4.45 7.36
CA ARG A 54 1.78 -5.30 8.31
C ARG A 54 2.18 -6.65 7.72
N SER A 55 1.32 -7.33 6.98
CA SER A 55 1.64 -8.60 6.35
C SER A 55 2.84 -8.46 5.40
N LEU A 56 2.86 -7.44 4.55
CA LEU A 56 3.99 -7.17 3.65
C LEU A 56 5.26 -6.82 4.42
N ALA A 57 5.17 -6.04 5.51
CA ALA A 57 6.32 -5.72 6.35
C ALA A 57 6.91 -6.96 7.02
N ILE A 58 6.06 -7.86 7.53
CA ILE A 58 6.48 -9.11 8.15
C ILE A 58 7.15 -10.02 7.12
N THR A 59 6.54 -10.20 5.94
CA THR A 59 7.09 -11.04 4.87
C THR A 59 8.51 -10.59 4.50
N HIS A 60 8.69 -9.30 4.19
CA HIS A 60 10.01 -8.80 3.79
C HIS A 60 11.00 -8.74 4.97
N THR A 61 10.53 -8.59 6.21
CA THR A 61 11.39 -8.65 7.41
C THR A 61 11.89 -10.07 7.66
N CYS A 62 11.03 -11.09 7.55
CA CYS A 62 11.45 -12.50 7.65
C CYS A 62 12.50 -12.85 6.60
N MET A 63 12.27 -12.43 5.35
CA MET A 63 13.24 -12.61 4.27
C MET A 63 14.54 -11.84 4.56
N PHE A 64 14.46 -10.60 5.03
CA PHE A 64 15.63 -9.78 5.34
C PHE A 64 16.47 -10.39 6.47
N ASP A 65 15.84 -10.84 7.55
CA ASP A 65 16.52 -11.45 8.69
C ASP A 65 17.22 -12.77 8.28
N ALA A 66 16.60 -13.56 7.40
CA ALA A 66 17.23 -14.75 6.82
C ALA A 66 18.38 -14.42 5.87
N TRP A 67 18.24 -13.35 5.07
CA TRP A 67 19.28 -12.87 4.17
C TRP A 67 20.49 -12.29 4.91
N ALA A 68 20.27 -11.60 6.04
CA ALA A 68 21.32 -10.96 6.83
C ALA A 68 22.37 -11.96 7.36
N ALA A 69 21.99 -13.23 7.50
CA ALA A 69 22.91 -14.32 7.80
C ALA A 69 23.98 -14.56 6.71
N TYR A 70 23.75 -14.09 5.49
CA TYR A 70 24.62 -14.28 4.32
C TYR A 70 25.17 -12.96 3.75
N ASP A 71 25.05 -11.87 4.49
CA ASP A 71 25.69 -10.59 4.18
C ASP A 71 26.91 -10.38 5.08
N LYS A 72 27.82 -9.46 4.71
CA LYS A 72 29.02 -9.16 5.51
C LYS A 72 28.75 -8.22 6.67
N LYS A 73 27.69 -7.41 6.64
CA LYS A 73 27.46 -6.34 7.61
C LYS A 73 26.05 -6.32 8.17
N ALA A 74 25.06 -6.82 7.42
CA ALA A 74 23.67 -6.67 7.78
C ALA A 74 23.30 -7.41 9.08
N LYS A 75 22.42 -6.80 9.86
CA LYS A 75 21.90 -7.36 11.12
C LYS A 75 20.40 -7.52 11.03
N GLY A 76 19.92 -8.72 11.32
CA GLY A 76 18.49 -9.02 11.42
C GLY A 76 17.83 -8.19 12.52
N THR A 77 16.52 -8.10 12.47
CA THR A 77 15.71 -7.30 13.39
C THR A 77 15.51 -7.93 14.76
N GLN A 78 15.52 -9.26 14.84
CA GLN A 78 15.30 -10.00 16.10
C GLN A 78 16.55 -10.69 16.63
N LEU A 79 17.32 -11.30 15.73
CA LEU A 79 18.50 -12.11 16.07
C LEU A 79 19.83 -11.46 15.64
N GLU A 80 19.80 -10.18 15.26
CA GLU A 80 20.99 -9.39 14.92
C GLU A 80 21.94 -10.14 13.95
N ASP A 81 23.20 -10.38 14.33
CA ASP A 81 24.19 -11.14 13.56
C ASP A 81 24.42 -12.56 14.10
N HIS A 82 23.58 -13.06 15.02
CA HIS A 82 23.74 -14.39 15.63
C HIS A 82 23.57 -15.55 14.64
N LEU A 83 22.91 -15.34 13.50
CA LEU A 83 22.77 -16.34 12.44
C LEU A 83 23.87 -16.26 11.37
N ARG A 84 24.87 -15.37 11.52
CA ARG A 84 25.86 -15.10 10.47
C ARG A 84 26.61 -16.36 10.05
N ARG A 85 26.58 -16.64 8.74
CA ARG A 85 27.24 -17.78 8.10
C ARG A 85 28.67 -17.44 7.66
N PRO A 86 29.56 -18.44 7.53
CA PRO A 86 30.87 -18.28 6.91
C PRO A 86 30.82 -17.60 5.54
N VAL A 87 31.82 -16.78 5.20
CA VAL A 87 31.84 -15.97 3.97
C VAL A 87 31.76 -16.82 2.69
N ASN A 88 32.34 -18.03 2.71
CA ASN A 88 32.24 -18.98 1.58
C ASN A 88 30.81 -19.50 1.35
N GLU A 89 29.92 -19.37 2.33
CA GLU A 89 28.50 -19.74 2.21
C GLU A 89 27.62 -18.58 1.74
N HIS A 90 28.15 -17.36 1.53
CA HIS A 90 27.40 -16.17 1.07
C HIS A 90 27.05 -16.23 -0.42
N THR A 91 26.56 -17.38 -0.87
CA THR A 91 26.20 -17.65 -2.26
C THR A 91 24.79 -17.20 -2.56
N HIS A 92 24.52 -16.90 -3.84
CA HIS A 92 23.17 -16.59 -4.30
C HIS A 92 22.17 -17.71 -3.96
N ALA A 93 22.56 -18.97 -4.15
CA ALA A 93 21.71 -20.12 -3.88
C ALA A 93 21.32 -20.24 -2.40
N ASN A 94 22.26 -20.00 -1.47
CA ASN A 94 21.98 -20.03 -0.05
C ASN A 94 21.07 -18.88 0.39
N LYS A 95 21.33 -17.66 -0.11
CA LYS A 95 20.46 -16.50 0.12
C LYS A 95 19.04 -16.75 -0.36
N ALA A 96 18.88 -17.23 -1.59
CA ALA A 96 17.59 -17.52 -2.19
C ALA A 96 16.83 -18.61 -1.41
N LYS A 97 17.53 -19.69 -1.02
CA LYS A 97 16.94 -20.77 -0.24
C LYS A 97 16.50 -20.29 1.15
N ALA A 98 17.38 -19.62 1.90
CA ALA A 98 17.04 -19.15 3.25
C ALA A 98 15.87 -18.18 3.26
N MET A 99 15.85 -17.21 2.34
CA MET A 99 14.72 -16.29 2.20
C MET A 99 13.42 -17.01 1.82
N SER A 100 13.49 -18.06 1.01
CA SER A 100 12.29 -18.80 0.60
C SER A 100 11.65 -19.56 1.75
N TYR A 101 12.45 -20.23 2.59
CA TYR A 101 11.94 -20.87 3.80
C TYR A 101 11.38 -19.83 4.79
N ALA A 102 12.04 -18.67 4.92
CA ALA A 102 11.54 -17.60 5.78
C ALA A 102 10.20 -17.04 5.28
N ALA A 103 10.09 -16.75 3.98
CA ALA A 103 8.87 -16.25 3.35
C ALA A 103 7.72 -17.28 3.46
N HIS A 104 7.99 -18.55 3.15
CA HIS A 104 7.01 -19.63 3.28
C HIS A 104 6.46 -19.72 4.71
N LYS A 105 7.34 -19.72 5.71
CA LYS A 105 6.96 -19.84 7.12
C LYS A 105 6.09 -18.68 7.58
N CYS A 106 6.48 -17.43 7.30
CA CYS A 106 5.69 -16.28 7.73
C CYS A 106 4.41 -16.07 6.93
N LEU A 107 4.41 -16.35 5.62
CA LEU A 107 3.19 -16.24 4.82
C LEU A 107 2.18 -17.32 5.20
N SER A 108 2.63 -18.52 5.52
CA SER A 108 1.78 -19.60 6.04
C SER A 108 1.15 -19.24 7.39
N ASP A 109 1.87 -18.52 8.25
CA ASP A 109 1.35 -17.99 9.53
C ASP A 109 0.33 -16.86 9.33
N LEU A 110 0.64 -15.91 8.43
CA LEU A 110 -0.22 -14.75 8.14
C LEU A 110 -1.50 -15.13 7.37
N PHE A 111 -1.41 -16.12 6.49
CA PHE A 111 -2.48 -16.54 5.59
C PHE A 111 -2.66 -18.07 5.62
N PRO A 112 -3.20 -18.62 6.73
CA PRO A 112 -3.32 -20.07 6.92
C PRO A 112 -4.18 -20.76 5.86
N THR A 113 -5.12 -20.03 5.22
CA THR A 113 -5.94 -20.55 4.12
C THR A 113 -5.19 -20.61 2.77
N GLN A 114 -4.00 -20.01 2.67
CA GLN A 114 -3.19 -19.93 1.45
C GLN A 114 -1.93 -20.80 1.48
N VAL A 115 -1.73 -21.61 2.53
CA VAL A 115 -0.55 -22.49 2.69
C VAL A 115 -0.27 -23.34 1.44
N THR A 116 -1.32 -23.87 0.80
CA THR A 116 -1.19 -24.66 -0.43
C THR A 116 -0.55 -23.88 -1.58
N SER A 117 -0.88 -22.58 -1.76
CA SER A 117 -0.27 -21.77 -2.82
C SER A 117 1.21 -21.50 -2.52
N PHE A 118 1.58 -21.27 -1.26
CA PHE A 118 2.99 -21.13 -0.86
C PHE A 118 3.77 -22.44 -1.00
N ASN A 119 3.14 -23.59 -0.74
CA ASN A 119 3.74 -24.91 -0.99
C ASN A 119 4.05 -25.12 -2.48
N SER A 120 3.20 -24.62 -3.38
CA SER A 120 3.45 -24.65 -4.82
C SER A 120 4.66 -23.80 -5.21
N VAL A 121 4.87 -22.64 -4.57
CA VAL A 121 6.08 -21.83 -4.78
C VAL A 121 7.34 -22.59 -4.36
N MET A 122 7.35 -23.21 -3.17
CA MET A 122 8.47 -24.05 -2.70
C MET A 122 8.75 -25.22 -3.65
N SER A 123 7.70 -25.91 -4.10
CA SER A 123 7.80 -27.03 -5.04
C SER A 123 8.41 -26.58 -6.37
N ALA A 124 7.98 -25.44 -6.91
CA ALA A 124 8.50 -24.87 -8.14
C ALA A 124 9.98 -24.44 -8.02
N LEU A 125 10.46 -24.13 -6.81
CA LEU A 125 11.85 -23.83 -6.51
C LEU A 125 12.69 -25.09 -6.23
N GLY A 126 12.06 -26.28 -6.17
CA GLY A 126 12.73 -27.53 -5.80
C GLY A 126 13.12 -27.62 -4.33
N TYR A 127 12.44 -26.87 -3.45
CA TYR A 127 12.70 -26.86 -2.02
C TYR A 127 11.68 -27.73 -1.27
N PRO A 128 12.13 -28.70 -0.43
CA PRO A 128 11.23 -29.51 0.37
C PRO A 128 10.50 -28.69 1.44
N LEU A 129 9.29 -29.13 1.82
CA LEU A 129 8.46 -28.51 2.85
C LEU A 129 8.89 -28.97 4.25
N ASP A 130 10.14 -28.72 4.61
CA ASP A 130 10.67 -29.06 5.92
C ASP A 130 10.66 -27.86 6.88
N ASN A 131 10.51 -28.15 8.18
CA ASN A 131 10.55 -27.16 9.26
C ASN A 131 11.85 -27.30 10.08
N LEU A 132 12.94 -27.74 9.45
CA LEU A 132 14.22 -27.93 10.15
C LEU A 132 14.75 -26.58 10.63
N ILE A 133 15.35 -26.57 11.82
CA ILE A 133 15.92 -25.37 12.48
C ILE A 133 17.45 -25.46 12.64
N ASP A 134 18.09 -26.39 11.93
CA ASP A 134 19.55 -26.49 11.90
C ASP A 134 20.13 -25.29 11.14
N THR A 135 20.60 -24.30 11.91
CA THR A 135 21.16 -23.04 11.41
C THR A 135 22.50 -23.21 10.69
N SER A 136 23.03 -24.44 10.58
CA SER A 136 24.10 -24.77 9.64
C SER A 136 23.64 -24.83 8.18
N THR A 137 22.33 -24.91 7.95
CA THR A 137 21.72 -25.00 6.62
C THR A 137 20.93 -23.73 6.27
N PRO A 138 20.77 -23.38 4.98
CA PRO A 138 19.91 -22.26 4.58
C PRO A 138 18.44 -22.42 4.99
N ALA A 139 17.91 -23.64 4.94
CA ALA A 139 16.54 -23.92 5.38
C ALA A 139 16.36 -23.60 6.88
N GLY A 140 17.27 -24.08 7.71
CA GLY A 140 17.25 -23.80 9.15
C GLY A 140 17.46 -22.32 9.47
N VAL A 141 18.36 -21.63 8.78
CA VAL A 141 18.50 -20.16 8.91
C VAL A 141 17.17 -19.47 8.61
N GLY A 142 16.53 -19.81 7.48
CA GLY A 142 15.24 -19.23 7.08
C GLY A 142 14.12 -19.47 8.10
N ASN A 143 13.97 -20.71 8.54
CA ASN A 143 12.95 -21.10 9.51
C ASN A 143 13.17 -20.45 10.89
N THR A 144 14.42 -20.38 11.37
CA THR A 144 14.77 -19.75 12.65
C THR A 144 14.57 -18.23 12.60
N ALA A 145 15.00 -17.57 11.53
CA ALA A 145 14.80 -16.13 11.35
C ALA A 145 13.31 -15.76 11.33
N ALA A 146 12.51 -16.45 10.51
CA ALA A 146 11.08 -16.20 10.43
C ALA A 146 10.36 -16.51 11.75
N ALA A 147 10.73 -17.58 12.47
CA ALA A 147 10.16 -17.88 13.78
C ALA A 147 10.34 -16.72 14.77
N ALA A 148 11.54 -16.12 14.83
CA ALA A 148 11.80 -15.01 15.73
C ALA A 148 10.96 -13.77 15.39
N VAL A 149 10.79 -13.46 14.09
CA VAL A 149 9.95 -12.35 13.64
C VAL A 149 8.47 -12.62 13.94
N ILE A 150 7.98 -13.84 13.68
CA ILE A 150 6.59 -14.24 13.96
C ILE A 150 6.29 -14.11 15.45
N GLU A 151 7.13 -14.68 16.31
CA GLU A 151 6.97 -14.62 17.77
C GLU A 151 6.89 -13.18 18.27
N PHE A 152 7.80 -12.31 17.81
CA PHE A 152 7.75 -10.89 18.13
C PHE A 152 6.45 -10.22 17.66
N ARG A 153 5.90 -10.66 16.53
CA ARG A 153 4.73 -10.05 15.89
C ARG A 153 3.40 -10.55 16.42
N HIS A 154 3.27 -11.80 16.86
CA HIS A 154 2.01 -12.34 17.39
C HIS A 154 1.43 -11.51 18.53
N HIS A 155 2.29 -10.91 19.36
CA HIS A 155 1.89 -10.04 20.47
C HIS A 155 2.31 -8.58 20.28
N ASP A 156 2.38 -8.10 19.03
CA ASP A 156 2.72 -6.71 18.73
C ASP A 156 1.55 -5.74 18.88
N GLY A 157 0.39 -6.18 19.39
CA GLY A 157 -0.80 -5.36 19.55
C GLY A 157 -1.76 -5.41 18.37
N SER A 158 -1.46 -6.15 17.28
CA SER A 158 -2.37 -6.29 16.14
C SER A 158 -3.57 -7.19 16.41
N ASN A 159 -3.52 -8.00 17.47
CA ASN A 159 -4.47 -9.08 17.77
C ASN A 159 -4.59 -10.13 16.65
N GLN A 160 -3.49 -10.46 15.95
CA GLN A 160 -3.53 -11.46 14.85
C GLN A 160 -4.13 -12.80 15.30
N LEU A 161 -3.86 -13.21 16.55
CA LEU A 161 -4.34 -14.49 17.10
C LEU A 161 -5.75 -14.40 17.69
N GLY A 162 -6.32 -13.21 17.89
CA GLY A 162 -7.62 -13.03 18.53
C GLY A 162 -7.60 -13.24 20.05
N ASP A 163 -6.44 -13.33 20.67
CA ASP A 163 -6.28 -13.66 22.09
C ASP A 163 -6.38 -12.43 23.02
N LEU A 164 -6.18 -11.20 22.51
CA LEU A 164 -6.20 -9.97 23.31
C LEU A 164 -7.60 -9.58 23.83
N ASN A 165 -8.66 -10.17 23.30
CA ASN A 165 -10.05 -10.00 23.76
C ASN A 165 -10.70 -11.31 24.22
N GLY A 166 -9.88 -12.27 24.71
CA GLY A 166 -10.39 -13.51 25.32
C GLY A 166 -10.79 -14.61 24.33
N GLY A 167 -10.14 -14.65 23.15
CA GLY A 167 -10.40 -15.67 22.12
C GLY A 167 -11.39 -15.22 21.03
N GLY A 168 -11.35 -13.95 20.66
CA GLY A 168 -12.11 -13.40 19.53
C GLY A 168 -11.55 -13.82 18.16
N ALA A 169 -12.14 -13.28 17.10
CA ALA A 169 -11.64 -13.51 15.74
C ALA A 169 -10.26 -12.84 15.53
N PRO A 170 -9.42 -13.35 14.61
CA PRO A 170 -8.20 -12.67 14.18
C PRO A 170 -8.43 -11.18 13.86
N TYR A 171 -7.56 -10.32 14.38
CA TYR A 171 -7.60 -8.86 14.22
C TYR A 171 -8.87 -8.17 14.73
N SER A 172 -9.68 -8.85 15.55
CA SER A 172 -10.86 -8.23 16.17
C SER A 172 -10.45 -7.15 17.17
N ASP A 173 -11.32 -6.15 17.34
CA ASP A 173 -11.09 -5.06 18.29
C ASP A 173 -11.07 -5.56 19.74
N TYR A 174 -10.12 -5.06 20.52
CA TYR A 174 -10.00 -5.26 21.96
C TYR A 174 -10.04 -3.94 22.75
N THR A 175 -10.25 -2.81 22.07
CA THR A 175 -10.26 -1.47 22.66
C THR A 175 -11.67 -0.93 22.95
N GLY A 176 -12.71 -1.64 22.51
CA GLY A 176 -14.10 -1.30 22.77
C GLY A 176 -14.56 -0.05 22.02
N TYR A 177 -14.06 0.17 20.80
CA TYR A 177 -14.51 1.30 19.99
C TYR A 177 -16.01 1.19 19.70
N THR A 178 -16.72 2.30 19.83
CA THR A 178 -18.12 2.45 19.42
C THR A 178 -18.26 3.83 18.76
N PRO A 179 -18.82 3.92 17.54
CA PRO A 179 -19.03 5.20 16.88
C PRO A 179 -20.09 6.03 17.60
N ILE A 180 -19.94 7.35 17.60
CA ILE A 180 -20.94 8.28 18.17
C ILE A 180 -22.20 8.32 17.30
N ASN A 181 -22.03 8.22 15.99
CA ASN A 181 -23.12 8.19 15.02
C ASN A 181 -23.54 6.74 14.74
N THR A 182 -24.80 6.57 14.33
CA THR A 182 -25.31 5.29 13.83
C THR A 182 -25.45 5.35 12.32
N SER A 183 -25.69 4.21 11.68
CA SER A 183 -25.97 4.14 10.24
C SER A 183 -27.19 4.95 9.81
N SER A 184 -28.11 5.22 10.74
CA SER A 184 -29.36 5.93 10.51
C SER A 184 -29.42 7.34 11.11
N SER A 185 -28.45 7.75 11.95
CA SER A 185 -28.49 9.03 12.66
C SER A 185 -27.11 9.68 12.79
N ILE A 186 -27.05 10.97 12.44
CA ILE A 186 -25.89 11.84 12.65
C ILE A 186 -26.10 12.59 13.98
N ASN A 187 -25.59 12.01 15.07
CA ASN A 187 -25.68 12.56 16.43
C ASN A 187 -24.64 13.68 16.67
N ASP A 188 -23.44 13.55 16.11
CA ASP A 188 -22.42 14.61 16.07
C ASP A 188 -21.79 14.68 14.67
N PRO A 189 -21.92 15.82 13.96
CA PRO A 189 -21.42 15.95 12.59
C PRO A 189 -19.89 15.94 12.49
N ASN A 190 -19.14 16.04 13.58
CA ASN A 190 -17.68 15.94 13.54
C ASN A 190 -17.18 14.49 13.58
N HIS A 191 -18.06 13.53 13.87
CA HIS A 191 -17.66 12.14 14.12
C HIS A 191 -18.01 11.21 12.96
N TRP A 192 -17.28 10.11 12.84
CA TRP A 192 -17.49 9.12 11.80
C TRP A 192 -18.87 8.48 11.94
N GLN A 193 -19.53 8.31 10.81
CA GLN A 193 -20.79 7.61 10.69
C GLN A 193 -20.54 6.30 9.93
N PRO A 194 -20.82 5.12 10.53
CA PRO A 194 -20.83 3.88 9.79
C PRO A 194 -21.93 3.94 8.72
N LEU A 195 -21.65 3.53 7.48
CA LEU A 195 -22.69 3.47 6.45
C LEU A 195 -23.37 2.10 6.47
N SER A 196 -24.64 2.04 6.06
CA SER A 196 -25.33 0.77 5.78
C SER A 196 -25.08 0.35 4.33
N VAL A 197 -24.41 -0.78 4.13
CA VAL A 197 -24.01 -1.29 2.82
C VAL A 197 -24.53 -2.71 2.66
N GLY A 198 -25.38 -2.94 1.66
CA GLY A 198 -25.95 -4.26 1.41
C GLY A 198 -26.78 -4.82 2.59
N GLY A 199 -27.37 -3.94 3.42
CA GLY A 199 -28.11 -4.32 4.62
C GLY A 199 -27.24 -4.59 5.86
N HIS A 200 -25.94 -4.32 5.78
CA HIS A 200 -25.02 -4.47 6.91
C HIS A 200 -24.37 -3.13 7.24
N ASP A 201 -24.37 -2.80 8.54
CA ASP A 201 -23.69 -1.60 9.02
C ASP A 201 -22.19 -1.82 9.10
N GLN A 202 -21.44 -0.82 8.64
CA GLN A 202 -19.99 -0.84 8.71
C GLN A 202 -19.49 -0.89 10.16
N ALA A 203 -18.44 -1.67 10.38
CA ALA A 203 -17.67 -1.65 11.63
C ALA A 203 -16.26 -1.10 11.35
N TYR A 204 -15.71 -0.31 12.27
CA TYR A 204 -14.35 0.22 12.11
C TYR A 204 -13.36 -0.95 12.01
N ILE A 205 -12.71 -1.09 10.86
CA ILE A 205 -11.62 -2.06 10.68
C ILE A 205 -10.46 -1.73 11.64
N ALA A 206 -10.17 -2.66 12.54
CA ALA A 206 -9.00 -2.67 13.43
C ALA A 206 -8.76 -1.33 14.16
N PRO A 207 -9.72 -0.81 14.94
CA PRO A 207 -9.63 0.51 15.58
C PRO A 207 -8.48 0.61 16.59
N HIS A 208 -7.96 -0.53 17.06
CA HIS A 208 -6.82 -0.67 17.95
C HIS A 208 -5.46 -0.47 17.28
N TRP A 209 -5.39 -0.32 15.96
CA TRP A 209 -4.13 -0.44 15.21
C TRP A 209 -3.04 0.58 15.59
N GLY A 210 -3.40 1.71 16.20
CA GLY A 210 -2.44 2.65 16.78
C GLY A 210 -1.58 2.06 17.91
N ASN A 211 -2.00 0.94 18.49
CA ASN A 211 -1.28 0.19 19.52
C ASN A 211 -0.28 -0.83 18.94
N VAL A 212 -0.27 -1.05 17.62
CA VAL A 212 0.67 -1.99 16.99
C VAL A 212 2.10 -1.49 17.18
N LYS A 213 3.02 -2.40 17.52
CA LYS A 213 4.43 -2.08 17.75
C LYS A 213 5.08 -1.57 16.46
N PRO A 214 5.54 -0.31 16.44
CA PRO A 214 6.15 0.26 15.24
C PRO A 214 7.52 -0.33 14.93
N TYR A 215 7.95 -0.16 13.68
CA TYR A 215 9.31 -0.41 13.24
C TYR A 215 10.27 0.66 13.76
N VAL A 216 10.13 1.94 13.38
CA VAL A 216 11.05 3.01 13.78
C VAL A 216 10.45 3.97 14.81
N LEU A 217 9.12 4.08 14.88
CA LEU A 217 8.46 5.02 15.78
C LEU A 217 8.50 4.56 17.24
N LYS A 218 8.36 5.52 18.16
CA LYS A 218 8.23 5.27 19.61
C LYS A 218 6.87 4.66 19.97
N SER A 219 5.81 5.14 19.32
CA SER A 219 4.42 4.70 19.48
C SER A 219 3.60 5.18 18.29
N GLY A 220 2.40 4.64 18.06
CA GLY A 220 1.48 5.18 17.05
C GLY A 220 1.10 6.63 17.31
N SER A 221 1.04 7.02 18.58
CA SER A 221 0.69 8.38 19.02
C SER A 221 1.82 9.40 18.92
N GLN A 222 3.01 9.01 18.41
CA GLN A 222 4.21 9.85 18.40
C GLN A 222 3.97 11.24 17.80
N PHE A 223 3.17 11.34 16.75
CA PHE A 223 2.95 12.59 16.01
C PHE A 223 1.66 13.32 16.38
N ARG A 224 0.82 12.80 17.30
CA ARG A 224 -0.50 13.39 17.61
C ARG A 224 -0.46 14.88 17.91
N LYS A 225 0.56 15.35 18.63
CA LYS A 225 0.70 16.76 19.04
C LYS A 225 1.18 17.67 17.92
N ASP A 226 1.89 17.13 16.93
CA ASP A 226 2.45 17.88 15.80
C ASP A 226 1.45 17.98 14.63
N ILE A 227 0.42 17.12 14.67
CA ILE A 227 -0.64 17.03 13.69
C ILE A 227 -1.70 18.12 13.98
N PRO A 228 -2.01 19.00 13.02
CA PRO A 228 -3.10 19.95 13.14
C PRO A 228 -4.43 19.24 13.41
N ALA A 229 -5.35 19.90 14.12
CA ALA A 229 -6.72 19.40 14.21
C ALA A 229 -7.45 19.59 12.86
N PRO A 230 -8.33 18.64 12.47
CA PRO A 230 -9.22 18.84 11.35
C PRO A 230 -10.27 19.91 11.67
N ALA A 231 -10.90 20.48 10.65
CA ALA A 231 -11.92 21.51 10.83
C ALA A 231 -13.06 21.02 11.75
N ASN A 232 -13.53 21.86 12.66
CA ASN A 232 -14.62 21.49 13.57
C ASN A 232 -15.88 22.30 13.27
N TYR A 233 -17.03 21.64 13.15
CA TYR A 233 -18.32 22.27 12.84
C TYR A 233 -18.75 23.32 13.89
N LYS A 234 -18.41 23.13 15.17
CA LYS A 234 -18.81 24.04 16.25
C LYS A 234 -17.86 25.24 16.39
N THR A 235 -16.55 25.03 16.27
CA THR A 235 -15.54 26.08 16.49
C THR A 235 -15.02 26.73 15.21
N GLU A 236 -15.15 26.06 14.06
CA GLU A 236 -14.70 26.52 12.74
C GLU A 236 -15.75 26.20 11.64
N PRO A 237 -17.04 26.61 11.80
CA PRO A 237 -18.13 26.23 10.89
C PRO A 237 -17.89 26.57 9.43
N GLU A 238 -17.26 27.73 9.16
CA GLU A 238 -16.94 28.16 7.79
C GLU A 238 -15.89 27.25 7.14
N ARG A 239 -14.81 26.90 7.85
CA ARG A 239 -13.78 25.98 7.34
C ARG A 239 -14.38 24.60 7.10
N TYR A 240 -15.24 24.13 8.02
CA TYR A 240 -15.95 22.86 7.89
C TYR A 240 -16.89 22.83 6.67
N ARG A 241 -17.62 23.91 6.40
CA ARG A 241 -18.47 24.03 5.19
C ARG A 241 -17.64 24.15 3.91
N ILE A 242 -16.55 24.93 3.91
CA ILE A 242 -15.68 25.13 2.74
C ILE A 242 -15.06 23.81 2.28
N GLN A 243 -14.52 22.98 3.18
CA GLN A 243 -13.94 21.70 2.77
C GLN A 243 -14.99 20.74 2.19
N ALA A 244 -16.24 20.77 2.69
CA ALA A 244 -17.33 19.97 2.15
C ALA A 244 -17.76 20.47 0.77
N GLN A 245 -17.87 21.79 0.60
CA GLN A 245 -18.14 22.41 -0.69
C GLN A 245 -17.05 22.07 -1.72
N GLN A 246 -15.77 22.09 -1.33
CA GLN A 246 -14.68 21.69 -2.22
C GLN A 246 -14.83 20.25 -2.73
N VAL A 247 -15.32 19.33 -1.89
CA VAL A 247 -15.59 17.95 -2.31
C VAL A 247 -16.75 17.88 -3.30
N VAL A 248 -17.82 18.64 -3.06
CA VAL A 248 -18.93 18.80 -4.02
C VAL A 248 -18.40 19.34 -5.36
N ASP A 249 -17.57 20.38 -5.33
CA ASP A 249 -17.00 21.04 -6.50
C ASP A 249 -16.06 20.13 -7.29
N TYR A 250 -15.37 19.17 -6.66
CA TYR A 250 -14.61 18.16 -7.40
C TYR A 250 -15.53 17.28 -8.25
N GLY A 251 -16.65 16.84 -7.68
CA GLY A 251 -17.62 15.97 -8.36
C GLY A 251 -18.22 16.61 -9.62
N THR A 252 -18.38 17.94 -9.64
CA THR A 252 -18.94 18.67 -10.78
C THR A 252 -17.96 18.89 -11.93
N HIS A 253 -16.66 18.86 -11.63
CA HIS A 253 -15.58 19.12 -12.58
C HIS A 253 -14.73 17.87 -12.84
N LEU A 254 -15.32 16.68 -12.70
CA LEU A 254 -14.69 15.41 -13.05
C LEU A 254 -14.59 15.24 -14.57
N THR A 255 -13.39 15.46 -15.10
CA THR A 255 -13.02 15.04 -16.46
C THR A 255 -12.75 13.53 -16.48
N ASP A 256 -12.72 12.91 -17.66
CA ASP A 256 -12.34 11.50 -17.83
C ASP A 256 -11.00 11.19 -17.15
N GLU A 257 -10.02 12.07 -17.27
CA GLU A 257 -8.72 11.93 -16.60
C GLU A 257 -8.86 11.88 -15.07
N LYS A 258 -9.63 12.80 -14.47
CA LYS A 258 -9.83 12.80 -13.00
C LYS A 258 -10.62 11.58 -12.51
N LYS A 259 -11.59 11.11 -13.30
CA LYS A 259 -12.34 9.88 -13.03
C LYS A 259 -11.42 8.67 -13.05
N VAL A 260 -10.61 8.56 -14.10
CA VAL A 260 -9.60 7.51 -14.26
C VAL A 260 -8.57 7.56 -13.13
N ILE A 261 -8.09 8.74 -12.72
CA ILE A 261 -7.20 8.90 -11.57
C ILE A 261 -7.88 8.40 -10.28
N ALA A 262 -9.13 8.78 -10.03
CA ALA A 262 -9.89 8.35 -8.86
C ALA A 262 -10.03 6.81 -8.82
N GLU A 263 -10.29 6.18 -9.96
CA GLU A 263 -10.47 4.73 -10.09
C GLU A 263 -9.16 3.94 -10.03
N TYR A 264 -8.10 4.41 -10.70
CA TYR A 264 -6.81 3.75 -10.71
C TYR A 264 -6.25 3.62 -9.29
N TRP A 265 -6.26 4.74 -8.55
CA TRP A 265 -5.80 4.77 -7.17
C TRP A 265 -6.85 4.25 -6.18
N ALA A 266 -8.09 3.95 -6.59
CA ALA A 266 -9.10 3.41 -5.70
C ALA A 266 -8.58 2.16 -4.96
N ASN A 267 -7.82 1.32 -5.66
CA ASN A 267 -7.28 0.05 -5.17
C ASN A 267 -8.35 -0.71 -4.38
N GLY A 268 -9.41 -1.15 -5.09
CA GLY A 268 -10.62 -1.73 -4.49
C GLY A 268 -10.37 -3.04 -3.72
N PRO A 269 -11.39 -3.62 -3.06
CA PRO A 269 -11.24 -4.76 -2.14
C PRO A 269 -10.55 -5.99 -2.74
N LEU A 270 -10.72 -6.23 -4.05
CA LEU A 270 -10.13 -7.37 -4.77
C LEU A 270 -8.67 -7.10 -5.24
N SER A 271 -8.06 -6.00 -4.81
CA SER A 271 -6.68 -5.62 -5.15
C SER A 271 -5.75 -5.80 -3.94
N GLU A 272 -4.50 -5.44 -4.10
CA GLU A 272 -3.45 -5.42 -3.09
C GLU A 272 -3.54 -4.19 -2.17
N LEU A 273 -4.59 -3.37 -2.34
CA LEU A 273 -4.82 -2.10 -1.66
C LEU A 273 -3.63 -1.12 -1.85
N SER A 274 -3.70 0.06 -1.23
CA SER A 274 -2.61 1.04 -1.33
C SER A 274 -1.25 0.49 -0.86
N PRO A 275 -1.13 -0.24 0.26
CA PRO A 275 0.17 -0.77 0.67
C PRO A 275 0.80 -1.73 -0.35
N GLY A 276 0.03 -2.64 -0.94
CA GLY A 276 0.54 -3.58 -1.94
C GLY A 276 0.83 -2.94 -3.29
N HIS A 277 0.09 -1.89 -3.68
CA HIS A 277 0.39 -1.12 -4.89
C HIS A 277 1.84 -0.59 -4.88
N TRP A 278 2.33 -0.11 -3.72
CA TRP A 278 3.71 0.38 -3.62
C TRP A 278 4.76 -0.73 -3.71
N THR A 279 4.42 -1.98 -3.38
CA THR A 279 5.33 -3.11 -3.62
C THR A 279 5.31 -3.58 -5.08
N LEU A 280 4.22 -3.38 -5.83
CA LEU A 280 4.22 -3.51 -7.29
C LEU A 280 5.15 -2.48 -7.95
N PHE A 281 5.13 -1.23 -7.47
CA PHE A 281 6.08 -0.22 -7.93
C PHE A 281 7.53 -0.58 -7.60
N ALA A 282 7.77 -1.20 -6.44
CA ALA A 282 9.10 -1.72 -6.11
C ALA A 282 9.53 -2.85 -7.08
N THR A 283 8.62 -3.75 -7.48
CA THR A 283 8.91 -4.74 -8.55
C THR A 283 9.27 -4.05 -9.85
N PHE A 284 8.52 -3.02 -10.27
CA PHE A 284 8.88 -2.25 -11.46
C PHE A 284 10.28 -1.60 -11.34
N VAL A 285 10.61 -1.02 -10.17
CA VAL A 285 11.94 -0.42 -9.94
C VAL A 285 13.03 -1.49 -10.00
N SER A 286 12.80 -2.68 -9.45
CA SER A 286 13.70 -3.82 -9.57
C SER A 286 14.02 -4.13 -11.04
N ASP A 287 12.98 -4.25 -11.86
CA ASP A 287 13.15 -4.56 -13.29
C ASP A 287 13.82 -3.41 -14.04
N ARG A 288 13.38 -2.17 -13.81
CA ARG A 288 13.92 -0.96 -14.45
C ARG A 288 15.42 -0.78 -14.17
N ASP A 289 15.84 -1.04 -12.93
CA ASP A 289 17.20 -0.79 -12.46
C ASP A 289 18.06 -2.07 -12.45
N ALA A 290 17.54 -3.18 -12.98
CA ALA A 290 18.19 -4.48 -13.04
C ALA A 290 18.77 -4.94 -11.69
N HIS A 291 17.96 -4.85 -10.64
CA HIS A 291 18.36 -5.23 -9.30
C HIS A 291 18.73 -6.71 -9.21
N ASN A 292 19.70 -6.99 -8.34
CA ASN A 292 19.91 -8.33 -7.82
C ASN A 292 19.16 -8.56 -6.49
N ILE A 293 19.20 -9.80 -6.02
CA ILE A 293 18.57 -10.25 -4.78
C ILE A 293 18.96 -9.44 -3.53
N ASP A 294 20.20 -8.93 -3.46
CA ASP A 294 20.70 -8.16 -2.32
C ASP A 294 20.14 -6.73 -2.32
N GLN A 295 19.96 -6.15 -3.50
CA GLN A 295 19.35 -4.82 -3.67
C GLN A 295 17.86 -4.89 -3.36
N ASP A 296 17.15 -5.88 -3.93
CA ASP A 296 15.71 -6.02 -3.72
C ASP A 296 15.35 -6.23 -2.27
N ILE A 297 16.04 -7.14 -1.57
CA ILE A 297 15.65 -7.42 -0.19
C ILE A 297 15.81 -6.18 0.70
N LYS A 298 16.83 -5.35 0.46
CA LYS A 298 17.00 -4.07 1.15
C LYS A 298 15.89 -3.08 0.79
N MET A 299 15.54 -2.96 -0.50
CA MET A 299 14.48 -2.07 -0.98
C MET A 299 13.12 -2.43 -0.37
N PHE A 300 12.69 -3.68 -0.53
CA PHE A 300 11.40 -4.16 -0.06
C PHE A 300 11.30 -4.14 1.47
N PHE A 301 12.39 -4.47 2.18
CA PHE A 301 12.45 -4.36 3.64
C PHE A 301 12.23 -2.93 4.13
N ALA A 302 12.95 -1.95 3.57
CA ALA A 302 12.82 -0.56 3.96
C ALA A 302 11.43 -0.01 3.61
N LEU A 303 10.95 -0.28 2.39
CA LEU A 303 9.67 0.17 1.88
C LEU A 303 8.50 -0.33 2.73
N SER A 304 8.41 -1.65 2.92
CA SER A 304 7.27 -2.25 3.61
C SER A 304 7.23 -1.87 5.09
N ASN A 305 8.38 -1.74 5.76
CA ASN A 305 8.42 -1.24 7.14
C ASN A 305 8.05 0.24 7.27
N ALA A 306 8.39 1.09 6.29
CA ALA A 306 7.91 2.48 6.26
C ALA A 306 6.38 2.55 6.12
N ILE A 307 5.80 1.70 5.27
CA ILE A 307 4.35 1.62 5.07
C ILE A 307 3.64 1.02 6.30
N LEU A 308 4.25 0.07 7.01
CA LEU A 308 3.77 -0.40 8.31
C LEU A 308 3.65 0.78 9.30
N ASP A 309 4.71 1.56 9.49
CA ASP A 309 4.68 2.69 10.42
C ASP A 309 3.66 3.76 10.01
N ALA A 310 3.52 4.01 8.70
CA ALA A 310 2.46 4.86 8.17
C ALA A 310 1.06 4.32 8.53
N SER A 311 0.86 3.00 8.55
CA SER A 311 -0.43 2.40 8.95
C SER A 311 -0.77 2.67 10.39
N ILE A 312 0.23 2.54 11.27
CA ILE A 312 0.09 2.70 12.71
C ILE A 312 -0.27 4.16 13.03
N VAL A 313 0.46 5.11 12.45
CA VAL A 313 0.17 6.54 12.62
C VAL A 313 -1.19 6.90 12.03
N SER A 314 -1.51 6.42 10.83
CA SER A 314 -2.80 6.72 10.20
C SER A 314 -3.98 6.27 11.06
N TRP A 315 -3.94 5.04 11.57
CA TRP A 315 -5.02 4.50 12.39
C TRP A 315 -5.07 5.11 13.78
N ASP A 316 -3.93 5.44 14.37
CA ASP A 316 -3.84 6.17 15.63
C ASP A 316 -4.58 7.50 15.55
N ILE A 317 -4.36 8.27 14.47
CA ILE A 317 -5.02 9.56 14.23
C ILE A 317 -6.49 9.37 13.92
N LYS A 318 -6.84 8.43 13.03
CA LYS A 318 -8.24 8.12 12.71
C LYS A 318 -9.02 7.79 13.97
N ARG A 319 -8.44 6.99 14.87
CA ARG A 319 -9.07 6.63 16.13
C ARG A 319 -9.15 7.81 17.10
N TYR A 320 -8.15 8.68 17.12
CA TYR A 320 -8.08 9.83 18.03
C TYR A 320 -9.10 10.93 17.67
N PHE A 321 -9.19 11.30 16.40
CA PHE A 321 -10.12 12.33 15.95
C PHE A 321 -11.51 11.79 15.61
N ASP A 322 -11.62 10.49 15.32
CA ASP A 322 -12.87 9.82 14.91
C ASP A 322 -13.63 10.61 13.82
N TYR A 323 -12.90 11.21 12.89
CA TYR A 323 -13.43 12.30 12.07
C TYR A 323 -14.41 11.84 10.99
N VAL A 324 -15.44 12.67 10.78
CA VAL A 324 -16.50 12.51 9.77
C VAL A 324 -15.98 12.36 8.34
N ARG A 325 -16.69 11.55 7.53
CA ARG A 325 -16.43 11.39 6.09
C ARG A 325 -17.17 12.44 5.25
N PRO A 326 -16.69 12.78 4.03
CA PRO A 326 -17.36 13.79 3.20
C PRO A 326 -18.83 13.50 2.93
N VAL A 327 -19.21 12.25 2.68
CA VAL A 327 -20.62 11.87 2.44
C VAL A 327 -21.52 12.31 3.61
N THR A 328 -21.14 12.00 4.84
CA THR A 328 -21.88 12.39 6.06
C THR A 328 -21.91 13.90 6.25
N ALA A 329 -20.77 14.58 6.06
CA ALA A 329 -20.69 16.03 6.19
C ALA A 329 -21.56 16.75 5.15
N ILE A 330 -21.57 16.28 3.91
CA ILE A 330 -22.37 16.84 2.82
C ILE A 330 -23.86 16.61 3.07
N HIS A 331 -24.25 15.38 3.45
CA HIS A 331 -25.63 15.08 3.83
C HIS A 331 -26.11 15.99 4.95
N PHE A 332 -25.29 16.17 5.99
CA PHE A 332 -25.61 17.04 7.12
C PHE A 332 -25.74 18.53 6.72
N LEU A 333 -24.84 19.04 5.88
CA LEU A 333 -24.78 20.47 5.55
C LEU A 333 -25.76 20.92 4.46
N PHE A 334 -26.14 20.01 3.57
CA PHE A 334 -26.82 20.33 2.31
C PHE A 334 -28.13 19.54 2.09
N ALA A 335 -28.60 18.73 3.04
CA ALA A 335 -29.92 18.12 2.95
C ALA A 335 -31.02 19.17 2.67
N GLY A 336 -31.90 18.87 1.71
CA GLY A 336 -32.95 19.79 1.25
C GLY A 336 -32.46 20.86 0.28
N GLN A 337 -31.15 20.90 -0.04
CA GLN A 337 -30.58 21.80 -1.03
C GLN A 337 -30.18 21.02 -2.28
N HIS A 338 -30.53 21.54 -3.45
CA HIS A 338 -30.09 20.97 -4.71
C HIS A 338 -28.65 21.39 -4.99
N ILE A 339 -27.73 20.43 -4.86
CA ILE A 339 -26.29 20.63 -5.08
C ILE A 339 -25.84 19.87 -6.33
N PRO A 340 -24.81 20.38 -7.03
CA PRO A 340 -24.32 19.71 -8.22
C PRO A 340 -23.47 18.48 -7.85
N SER A 341 -23.49 17.44 -8.67
CA SER A 341 -22.73 16.20 -8.48
C SER A 341 -22.28 15.61 -9.82
N TRP A 342 -21.49 14.54 -9.78
CA TRP A 342 -21.12 13.79 -10.99
C TRP A 342 -22.32 13.09 -11.66
N GLN A 343 -23.47 12.99 -10.97
CA GLN A 343 -24.73 12.47 -11.48
C GLN A 343 -25.72 13.60 -11.89
N GLY A 344 -25.25 14.85 -11.93
CA GLY A 344 -26.11 16.02 -12.16
C GLY A 344 -26.55 16.68 -10.86
N LEU A 345 -27.61 17.50 -10.94
CA LEU A 345 -28.15 18.23 -9.79
C LEU A 345 -29.02 17.28 -8.93
N ILE A 346 -28.69 17.16 -7.64
CA ILE A 346 -29.33 16.22 -6.71
C ILE A 346 -29.57 16.89 -5.35
N ASP A 347 -30.44 16.33 -4.51
CA ASP A 347 -30.52 16.77 -3.11
C ASP A 347 -29.20 16.43 -2.40
N GLY A 348 -28.72 17.32 -1.52
CA GLY A 348 -27.52 17.08 -0.74
C GLY A 348 -27.60 15.83 0.15
N ALA A 349 -28.79 15.41 0.57
CA ALA A 349 -29.02 14.16 1.29
C ALA A 349 -28.79 12.91 0.42
N ASP A 350 -28.87 13.05 -0.91
CA ASP A 350 -28.68 11.95 -1.88
C ASP A 350 -27.27 11.92 -2.48
N TRP A 351 -26.38 12.84 -2.07
CA TRP A 351 -25.03 12.95 -2.61
C TRP A 351 -24.20 11.69 -2.40
N LYS A 352 -23.50 11.27 -3.44
CA LYS A 352 -22.65 10.08 -3.43
C LYS A 352 -21.25 10.38 -3.95
N PRO A 353 -20.20 9.83 -3.30
CA PRO A 353 -18.84 9.90 -3.82
C PRO A 353 -18.73 9.20 -5.19
N TYR A 354 -17.73 9.59 -5.99
CA TYR A 354 -17.44 8.90 -7.25
C TYR A 354 -16.72 7.60 -6.97
N GLN A 355 -17.48 6.52 -6.77
CA GLN A 355 -16.98 5.18 -6.51
C GLN A 355 -17.85 4.14 -7.21
N ALA A 356 -17.25 3.01 -7.58
CA ALA A 356 -18.00 1.90 -8.15
C ALA A 356 -18.96 1.32 -7.09
N ALA A 357 -20.11 0.78 -7.49
CA ALA A 357 -21.07 0.20 -6.55
C ALA A 357 -20.49 -0.94 -5.70
N SER A 358 -19.48 -1.65 -6.22
CA SER A 358 -18.72 -2.69 -5.50
C SER A 358 -17.63 -2.15 -4.56
N VAL A 359 -17.36 -0.85 -4.59
CA VAL A 359 -16.35 -0.17 -3.78
C VAL A 359 -17.03 0.94 -2.99
N VAL A 360 -17.44 0.63 -1.77
CA VAL A 360 -18.06 1.62 -0.89
C VAL A 360 -17.04 2.47 -0.14
N THR A 361 -17.48 3.62 0.37
CA THR A 361 -16.67 4.43 1.30
C THR A 361 -16.19 3.54 2.45
N LEU A 362 -14.89 3.59 2.72
CA LEU A 362 -14.22 2.59 3.55
C LEU A 362 -14.67 2.67 5.03
N PRO A 363 -14.80 1.53 5.72
CA PRO A 363 -15.40 1.43 7.06
C PRO A 363 -14.41 1.86 8.16
N PHE A 364 -14.06 3.15 8.16
CA PHE A 364 -13.22 3.80 9.16
C PHE A 364 -13.26 5.33 9.02
N PRO A 365 -12.91 6.09 10.09
CA PRO A 365 -12.88 7.55 10.08
C PRO A 365 -12.01 8.17 8.98
N GLU A 366 -12.26 9.44 8.66
CA GLU A 366 -11.63 10.15 7.53
C GLU A 366 -10.17 10.52 7.81
N TYR A 367 -9.93 11.30 8.88
CA TYR A 367 -8.67 12.00 9.12
C TYR A 367 -7.66 11.10 9.86
N PHE A 368 -6.51 10.73 9.32
CA PHE A 368 -5.92 11.05 8.00
C PHE A 368 -6.23 10.06 6.90
N SER A 369 -6.08 10.48 5.64
CA SER A 369 -6.12 9.59 4.49
C SER A 369 -5.01 8.53 4.53
N GLY A 370 -5.42 7.26 4.66
CA GLY A 370 -4.50 6.11 4.65
C GLY A 370 -3.72 6.02 3.33
N HIS A 371 -4.41 6.08 2.18
CA HIS A 371 -3.75 6.11 0.86
C HIS A 371 -2.67 7.18 0.75
N SER A 372 -2.95 8.39 1.26
CA SER A 372 -2.04 9.53 1.15
C SER A 372 -0.76 9.33 1.98
N ILE A 373 -0.89 8.87 3.23
CA ILE A 373 0.28 8.62 4.09
C ILE A 373 1.06 7.37 3.65
N PHE A 374 0.40 6.31 3.21
CA PHE A 374 1.06 5.13 2.62
C PHE A 374 1.88 5.51 1.39
N SER A 375 1.28 6.30 0.50
CA SER A 375 1.90 6.66 -0.77
C SER A 375 3.08 7.59 -0.60
N ALA A 376 2.95 8.59 0.27
CA ALA A 376 4.08 9.46 0.58
C ALA A 376 5.24 8.72 1.30
N ALA A 377 4.94 7.78 2.20
CA ALA A 377 5.97 6.96 2.83
C ALA A 377 6.67 6.03 1.83
N GLY A 378 5.90 5.42 0.93
CA GLY A 378 6.41 4.55 -0.12
C GLY A 378 7.30 5.29 -1.11
N ALA A 379 6.81 6.41 -1.66
CA ALA A 379 7.55 7.25 -2.59
C ALA A 379 8.86 7.76 -2.00
N GLU A 380 8.82 8.30 -0.80
CA GLU A 380 10.01 8.84 -0.14
C GLU A 380 11.04 7.73 0.12
N THR A 381 10.60 6.52 0.47
CA THR A 381 11.52 5.40 0.68
C THR A 381 12.17 4.93 -0.63
N LEU A 382 11.40 4.82 -1.72
CA LEU A 382 11.95 4.47 -3.04
C LEU A 382 12.92 5.55 -3.56
N LYS A 383 12.58 6.83 -3.35
CA LYS A 383 13.44 7.96 -3.67
C LYS A 383 14.77 7.90 -2.93
N LEU A 384 14.73 7.62 -1.63
CA LEU A 384 15.93 7.51 -0.80
C LEU A 384 16.78 6.28 -1.16
N PHE A 385 16.14 5.15 -1.47
CA PHE A 385 16.81 3.92 -1.88
C PHE A 385 17.55 4.10 -3.21
N THR A 386 16.84 4.58 -4.23
CA THR A 386 17.39 4.80 -5.59
C THR A 386 18.28 6.05 -5.68
N LYS A 387 18.28 6.89 -4.64
CA LYS A 387 18.96 8.21 -4.57
C LYS A 387 18.47 9.17 -5.65
N SER A 388 17.27 8.96 -6.17
CA SER A 388 16.66 9.74 -7.25
C SER A 388 15.15 9.73 -7.08
N ASP A 389 14.48 10.84 -7.39
CA ASP A 389 13.01 10.86 -7.42
C ASP A 389 12.46 10.25 -8.72
N ASN A 390 13.31 9.90 -9.68
CA ASN A 390 12.88 9.38 -10.98
C ASN A 390 12.12 8.06 -10.85
N PHE A 391 10.92 8.02 -11.43
CA PHE A 391 10.06 6.82 -11.49
C PHE A 391 9.89 6.35 -12.93
N GLY A 392 9.28 7.16 -13.79
CA GLY A 392 9.12 6.87 -15.21
C GLY A 392 8.13 5.74 -15.52
N HIS A 393 7.17 5.50 -14.63
CA HIS A 393 6.12 4.48 -14.83
C HIS A 393 4.90 5.09 -15.52
N SER A 394 4.20 4.29 -16.32
CA SER A 394 2.92 4.66 -16.94
C SER A 394 1.97 3.48 -16.98
N VAL A 395 0.68 3.78 -17.02
CA VAL A 395 -0.38 2.80 -17.31
C VAL A 395 -1.30 3.34 -18.39
N VAL A 396 -1.70 2.48 -19.31
CA VAL A 396 -2.76 2.78 -20.28
C VAL A 396 -4.09 2.32 -19.69
N ILE A 397 -5.04 3.23 -19.63
CA ILE A 397 -6.41 2.98 -19.18
C ILE A 397 -7.30 2.97 -20.43
N PRO A 398 -7.80 1.79 -20.85
CA PRO A 398 -8.53 1.66 -22.10
C PRO A 398 -9.85 2.45 -22.12
N ALA A 399 -10.26 2.89 -23.31
CA ALA A 399 -11.57 3.49 -23.52
C ALA A 399 -12.71 2.61 -22.97
N GLY A 400 -13.65 3.22 -22.25
CA GLY A 400 -14.82 2.56 -21.68
C GLY A 400 -14.53 1.61 -20.52
N SER A 401 -13.31 1.59 -19.95
CA SER A 401 -12.93 0.64 -18.89
C SER A 401 -13.38 1.03 -17.47
N SER A 402 -14.04 2.18 -17.28
CA SER A 402 -14.50 2.64 -15.98
C SER A 402 -15.42 1.60 -15.32
N ARG A 403 -15.25 1.42 -14.02
CA ARG A 403 -16.10 0.59 -13.16
C ARG A 403 -17.30 1.38 -12.62
N VAL A 404 -17.25 2.71 -12.70
CA VAL A 404 -18.35 3.60 -12.29
C VAL A 404 -19.27 3.91 -13.47
N GLU A 405 -18.70 4.18 -14.64
CA GLU A 405 -19.40 4.49 -15.89
C GLU A 405 -18.92 3.61 -17.07
N PRO A 406 -19.19 2.28 -17.02
CA PRO A 406 -18.69 1.32 -18.01
C PRO A 406 -19.12 1.64 -19.44
N GLY A 407 -18.22 1.41 -20.40
CA GLY A 407 -18.44 1.66 -21.82
C GLY A 407 -18.44 3.14 -22.22
N THR A 408 -18.36 4.06 -21.26
CA THR A 408 -18.42 5.51 -21.52
C THR A 408 -17.15 6.23 -21.08
N VAL A 409 -16.61 5.90 -19.90
CA VAL A 409 -15.42 6.55 -19.36
C VAL A 409 -14.23 5.57 -19.37
N PRO A 410 -13.02 6.01 -19.76
CA PRO A 410 -12.78 7.24 -20.51
C PRO A 410 -13.28 7.11 -21.96
N ALA A 411 -13.61 8.22 -22.62
CA ALA A 411 -14.10 8.22 -24.01
C ALA A 411 -13.04 7.78 -25.04
N LYS A 412 -11.77 7.82 -24.65
CA LYS A 412 -10.60 7.35 -25.39
C LYS A 412 -9.56 6.82 -24.40
N ASP A 413 -8.60 6.05 -24.88
CA ASP A 413 -7.49 5.60 -24.03
C ASP A 413 -6.81 6.80 -23.35
N ILE A 414 -6.58 6.68 -22.04
CA ILE A 414 -5.85 7.66 -21.24
C ILE A 414 -4.56 7.01 -20.75
N VAL A 415 -3.45 7.72 -20.87
CA VAL A 415 -2.17 7.32 -20.28
C VAL A 415 -1.96 8.11 -19.00
N LEU A 416 -1.93 7.42 -17.86
CA LEU A 416 -1.41 8.00 -16.64
C LEU A 416 0.10 7.80 -16.64
N TYR A 417 0.87 8.87 -16.42
CA TYR A 417 2.33 8.85 -16.42
C TYR A 417 2.88 9.62 -15.23
N TRP A 418 3.83 9.02 -14.53
CA TRP A 418 4.50 9.62 -13.39
C TRP A 418 6.00 9.69 -13.64
N ALA A 419 6.51 10.91 -13.85
CA ALA A 419 7.93 11.14 -14.01
C ALA A 419 8.68 10.82 -12.71
N THR A 420 8.08 11.17 -11.56
CA THR A 420 8.70 10.95 -10.25
C THR A 420 7.84 10.10 -9.30
N PHE A 421 8.47 9.54 -8.26
CA PHE A 421 7.75 8.86 -7.19
C PHE A 421 6.85 9.85 -6.44
N SER A 422 7.34 11.09 -6.28
CA SER A 422 6.57 12.20 -5.71
C SER A 422 5.29 12.49 -6.51
N ASP A 423 5.36 12.51 -7.84
CA ASP A 423 4.18 12.71 -8.71
C ASP A 423 3.13 11.62 -8.48
N ALA A 424 3.57 10.35 -8.46
CA ALA A 424 2.69 9.21 -8.21
C ALA A 424 2.02 9.30 -6.82
N ALA A 425 2.78 9.63 -5.77
CA ALA A 425 2.22 9.79 -4.43
C ALA A 425 1.28 10.99 -4.31
N ASP A 426 1.56 12.09 -5.01
CA ASP A 426 0.73 13.28 -5.00
C ASP A 426 -0.58 13.06 -5.77
N GLU A 427 -0.52 12.33 -6.89
CA GLU A 427 -1.70 11.91 -7.65
C GLU A 427 -2.54 10.91 -6.83
N ALA A 428 -1.91 9.94 -6.15
CA ALA A 428 -2.58 9.04 -5.24
C ALA A 428 -3.34 9.77 -4.13
N GLY A 429 -2.79 10.85 -3.58
CA GLY A 429 -3.45 11.70 -2.59
C GLY A 429 -4.67 12.45 -3.16
N VAL A 430 -4.48 13.20 -4.26
CA VAL A 430 -5.59 13.96 -4.87
C VAL A 430 -6.69 13.07 -5.44
N SER A 431 -6.37 11.83 -5.86
CA SER A 431 -7.36 10.85 -6.31
C SER A 431 -8.49 10.63 -5.29
N ARG A 432 -8.18 10.76 -3.99
CA ARG A 432 -9.15 10.56 -2.91
C ARG A 432 -10.16 11.71 -2.82
N ARG A 433 -9.73 12.89 -3.23
CA ARG A 433 -10.58 14.09 -3.36
C ARG A 433 -11.43 14.02 -4.61
N TYR A 434 -10.87 13.58 -5.74
CA TYR A 434 -11.64 13.31 -6.96
C TYR A 434 -12.71 12.22 -6.74
N GLY A 435 -12.37 11.16 -6.00
CA GLY A 435 -13.32 10.13 -5.58
C GLY A 435 -14.33 10.60 -4.52
N GLY A 436 -14.17 11.79 -3.93
CA GLY A 436 -15.12 12.36 -2.96
C GLY A 436 -15.09 11.71 -1.57
N ILE A 437 -14.00 11.06 -1.16
CA ILE A 437 -13.95 10.27 0.09
C ILE A 437 -12.99 10.81 1.15
N HIS A 438 -12.26 11.88 0.82
CA HIS A 438 -11.35 12.58 1.72
C HIS A 438 -11.39 14.10 1.52
N PHE A 439 -11.15 14.84 2.61
CA PHE A 439 -10.96 16.29 2.57
C PHE A 439 -9.52 16.67 2.26
N ILE A 440 -9.28 17.94 1.90
CA ILE A 440 -7.95 18.45 1.58
C ILE A 440 -6.96 18.31 2.76
N ASP A 441 -7.41 18.58 3.98
CA ASP A 441 -6.57 18.43 5.18
C ASP A 441 -6.22 16.97 5.44
N GLY A 442 -7.17 16.07 5.20
CA GLY A 442 -6.98 14.62 5.30
C GLY A 442 -5.96 14.06 4.29
N ASP A 443 -5.81 14.68 3.12
CA ASP A 443 -4.82 14.35 2.09
C ASP A 443 -3.44 15.00 2.38
N LEU A 444 -3.37 16.34 2.39
CA LEU A 444 -2.11 17.06 2.35
C LEU A 444 -1.25 16.84 3.59
N VAL A 445 -1.87 16.84 4.77
CA VAL A 445 -1.13 16.64 6.01
C VAL A 445 -0.71 15.18 6.16
N ALA A 446 -1.54 14.22 5.69
CA ALA A 446 -1.17 12.81 5.65
C ALA A 446 0.08 12.57 4.78
N ARG A 447 0.15 13.19 3.59
CA ARG A 447 1.35 13.13 2.75
C ARG A 447 2.59 13.68 3.44
N LYS A 448 2.47 14.84 4.12
CA LYS A 448 3.59 15.43 4.88
C LYS A 448 4.18 14.43 5.88
N PHE A 449 3.34 13.83 6.72
CA PHE A 449 3.81 12.87 7.73
C PHE A 449 4.27 11.55 7.11
N GLY A 450 3.69 11.13 5.98
CA GLY A 450 4.17 9.96 5.23
C GLY A 450 5.64 10.10 4.81
N ARG A 451 6.04 11.26 4.26
CA ARG A 451 7.45 11.52 3.90
C ARG A 451 8.38 11.48 5.12
N ILE A 452 7.97 12.07 6.25
CA ILE A 452 8.75 12.02 7.51
C ILE A 452 8.96 10.58 7.99
N ILE A 453 7.91 9.74 7.89
CA ILE A 453 7.98 8.33 8.26
C ILE A 453 8.91 7.57 7.31
N GLY A 454 8.81 7.79 5.99
CA GLY A 454 9.71 7.20 4.99
C GLY A 454 11.19 7.50 5.28
N GLN A 455 11.52 8.76 5.57
CA GLN A 455 12.87 9.17 5.97
C GLN A 455 13.35 8.50 7.26
N SER A 456 12.47 8.40 8.26
CA SER A 456 12.79 7.78 9.55
C SER A 456 13.03 6.28 9.38
N ALA A 457 12.15 5.58 8.68
CA ALA A 457 12.26 4.16 8.39
C ALA A 457 13.54 3.86 7.61
N TRP A 458 13.82 4.63 6.54
CA TRP A 458 15.06 4.52 5.78
C TRP A 458 16.31 4.65 6.66
N LYS A 459 16.34 5.66 7.53
CA LYS A 459 17.47 5.85 8.47
C LYS A 459 17.64 4.67 9.42
N LYS A 460 16.55 4.02 9.85
CA LYS A 460 16.63 2.80 10.66
C LYS A 460 17.10 1.61 9.82
N SER A 461 16.60 1.45 8.60
CA SER A 461 17.00 0.37 7.69
C SER A 461 18.49 0.42 7.35
N LEU A 462 19.07 1.61 7.14
CA LEU A 462 20.52 1.76 6.94
C LEU A 462 21.34 1.13 8.08
N LYS A 463 20.89 1.24 9.34
CA LYS A 463 21.57 0.59 10.47
C LYS A 463 21.56 -0.92 10.35
N HIS A 464 20.42 -1.49 9.97
CA HIS A 464 20.29 -2.93 9.70
C HIS A 464 21.12 -3.36 8.50
N PHE A 465 21.37 -2.50 7.51
CA PHE A 465 22.26 -2.81 6.39
C PHE A 465 23.74 -2.72 6.74
N GLY A 466 24.08 -2.26 7.95
CA GLY A 466 25.46 -1.96 8.35
C GLY A 466 26.03 -0.73 7.62
N GLU A 467 25.15 0.22 7.28
CA GLU A 467 25.44 1.46 6.57
C GLU A 467 25.11 2.68 7.47
N HIS A 468 25.72 3.82 7.16
CA HIS A 468 25.46 5.08 7.86
C HIS A 468 24.81 6.08 6.92
N SER A 469 23.84 6.84 7.42
CA SER A 469 23.28 7.97 6.67
C SER A 469 24.37 9.03 6.48
N ASN A 470 24.88 9.20 5.27
CA ASN A 470 25.75 10.32 4.92
C ASN A 470 24.96 11.62 4.80
N ASN A 471 24.28 12.06 5.87
CA ASN A 471 23.72 13.40 5.96
C ASN A 471 24.76 14.33 6.61
N LYS A 472 25.82 14.66 5.86
CA LYS A 472 26.48 15.96 5.98
C LYS A 472 25.78 16.92 5.02
N GLY A 473 24.52 17.23 5.31
CA GLY A 473 23.79 18.34 4.69
C GLY A 473 24.14 19.63 5.43
N LYS A 474 24.49 20.66 4.67
CA LYS A 474 24.80 22.03 5.12
C LYS A 474 23.80 22.48 6.18
N SER A 475 24.32 23.03 7.27
CA SER A 475 23.52 23.71 8.29
C SER A 475 22.68 24.82 7.64
N ASP A 476 21.39 24.86 7.95
CA ASP A 476 20.49 26.00 7.80
C ASP A 476 21.00 27.21 8.60
N LYS A 477 22.01 27.87 8.06
CA LYS A 477 22.39 29.24 8.39
C LYS A 477 22.22 30.04 7.11
N ASN A 478 21.00 30.51 6.85
CA ASN A 478 20.70 31.80 6.22
C ASN A 478 19.21 31.86 5.83
N GLU A 479 18.33 31.95 6.82
CA GLU A 479 17.04 32.64 6.67
C GLU A 479 16.75 33.38 7.98
N ARG A 480 17.49 34.48 8.17
CA ARG A 480 17.08 35.65 8.93
C ARG A 480 17.69 36.86 8.22
N GLU A 481 16.92 37.39 7.28
CA GLU A 481 16.82 38.83 6.97
C GLU A 481 15.48 39.08 6.30
#